data_AF-A0A7C5APP3-F1
#
_entry.id   AF-A0A7C5APP3-F1
#
_cell.length_a   1.000
_cell.length_b   1.000
_cell.length_c   1.000
_cell.angle_alpha   90.00
_cell.angle_beta   90.00
_cell.angle_gamma   90.00
#
_symmetry.space_group_name_H-M   'P 1'
#
loop_
_entity.id
_entity.type
_entity.pdbx_description
1 polymer ?
#
loop_
_entity_poly.entity_id
_entity_poly.type
_entity_poly.pdbx_seq_one_letter_code
_entity_poly.pdbx_strand_id
1 'polypeptide(L)'
;MGVYHLMGLGRSPSTVVGPLSYLAHRYNRWNTEDQRFFARSGEIRQRQEDQKVGDVQALVLFTTQEVLCGDRRSYNYVDNAPGRIAMGPEKGGGPIKKEVLRDLLRREWPAISGGRASGTIFWCEVDRRNHRTTYERVIRVIAALAGVGGQGKEMWVNLTGGNNVINFALELVASLSGDVARLYYVQAENEAAENCIRFTAEDGYWVDLPVMPIALGQLRRTILEVLKDYGPLSLEDLFSFLQREYWDLSRGLTSEEVLRTEYLAPLWKQGLIAEANGDYVVGPQWELIRPYQELLQEARAASLTIEALAQEEFWLKVEELPLG
;
A
#
# COMPACT_ATOMS: atom_id res chain seq x y z
N MET A 1 -5.80 -1.50 18.21
CA MET A 1 -4.54 -1.71 17.46
C MET A 1 -4.42 -0.66 16.35
N GLY A 2 -3.21 -0.39 15.86
CA GLY A 2 -2.88 0.84 15.11
C GLY A 2 -2.74 0.68 13.58
N VAL A 3 -2.07 1.64 12.97
CA VAL A 3 -1.77 1.73 11.53
C VAL A 3 -0.47 0.98 11.18
N TYR A 4 -0.49 0.24 10.07
CA TYR A 4 0.72 -0.24 9.40
C TYR A 4 1.14 0.77 8.34
N HIS A 5 2.37 1.25 8.44
CA HIS A 5 2.90 2.23 7.49
C HIS A 5 3.87 1.57 6.52
N LEU A 6 3.47 1.47 5.26
CA LEU A 6 4.23 0.83 4.18
C LEU A 6 4.92 1.89 3.34
N MET A 7 6.21 1.74 3.08
CA MET A 7 6.94 2.72 2.27
C MET A 7 8.22 2.15 1.67
N GLY A 8 8.62 2.71 0.52
CA GLY A 8 9.95 2.49 -0.02
C GLY A 8 11.01 3.24 0.79
N LEU A 9 12.14 2.59 1.09
CA LEU A 9 13.30 3.22 1.71
C LEU A 9 14.47 3.24 0.74
N GLY A 10 14.90 4.45 0.38
CA GLY A 10 16.12 4.71 -0.37
C GLY A 10 17.25 5.18 0.53
N ARG A 11 17.90 6.29 0.12
CA ARG A 11 18.99 6.92 0.89
C ARG A 11 18.52 8.11 1.74
N SER A 12 17.29 8.58 1.56
CA SER A 12 16.77 9.72 2.30
C SER A 12 15.97 9.27 3.52
N PRO A 13 16.44 9.51 4.75
CA PRO A 13 15.70 9.14 5.97
C PRO A 13 14.45 10.02 6.17
N SER A 14 14.39 11.22 5.59
CA SER A 14 13.23 12.12 5.71
C SER A 14 11.97 11.53 5.09
N THR A 15 12.12 10.63 4.11
CA THR A 15 10.99 9.92 3.50
C THR A 15 10.22 9.03 4.47
N VAL A 16 10.86 8.60 5.57
CA VAL A 16 10.21 7.84 6.65
C VAL A 16 9.85 8.77 7.81
N VAL A 17 10.81 9.60 8.23
CA VAL A 17 10.72 10.38 9.47
C VAL A 17 9.83 11.61 9.30
N GLY A 18 9.86 12.25 8.15
CA GLY A 18 9.05 13.42 7.83
C GLY A 18 7.55 13.12 7.99
N PRO A 19 6.98 12.13 7.28
CA PRO A 19 5.60 11.72 7.47
C PRO A 19 5.28 11.32 8.92
N LEU A 20 6.16 10.58 9.61
CA LEU A 20 5.93 10.22 11.02
C LEU A 20 5.84 11.46 11.91
N SER A 21 6.72 12.45 11.73
CA SER A 21 6.69 13.69 12.50
C SER A 21 5.45 14.53 12.19
N TYR A 22 4.96 14.53 10.93
CA TYR A 22 3.70 15.18 10.56
C TYR A 22 2.52 14.51 11.25
N LEU A 23 2.46 13.18 11.19
CA LEU A 23 1.41 12.43 11.84
C LEU A 23 1.45 12.62 13.35
N ALA A 24 2.63 12.60 13.97
CA ALA A 24 2.79 12.86 15.41
C ALA A 24 2.30 14.26 15.80
N HIS A 25 2.56 15.28 14.99
CA HIS A 25 2.03 16.63 15.20
C HIS A 25 0.50 16.65 15.19
N ARG A 26 -0.13 16.07 14.16
CA ARG A 26 -1.60 15.98 14.08
C ARG A 26 -2.19 15.15 15.22
N TYR A 27 -1.57 14.00 15.51
CA TYR A 27 -2.00 13.10 16.56
C TYR A 27 -1.99 13.82 17.90
N ASN A 28 -0.95 14.58 18.24
CA ASN A 28 -0.85 15.29 19.52
C ASN A 28 -1.75 16.51 19.61
N ARG A 29 -1.99 17.23 18.50
CA ARG A 29 -2.90 18.38 18.45
C ARG A 29 -4.38 17.97 18.63
N TRP A 30 -4.78 16.87 17.99
CA TRP A 30 -6.09 16.20 18.15
C TRP A 30 -7.34 17.09 18.07
N ASN A 31 -7.31 18.12 17.21
CA ASN A 31 -8.49 18.95 16.96
C ASN A 31 -9.54 18.22 16.08
N THR A 32 -10.68 18.85 15.80
CA THR A 32 -11.75 18.24 14.98
C THR A 32 -11.29 17.78 13.60
N GLU A 33 -10.36 18.50 12.97
CA GLU A 33 -9.82 18.13 11.67
C GLU A 33 -8.91 16.90 11.76
N ASP A 34 -8.04 16.86 12.76
CA ASP A 34 -7.15 15.73 13.02
C ASP A 34 -7.95 14.47 13.40
N GLN A 35 -9.02 14.62 14.18
CA GLN A 35 -9.95 13.54 14.49
C GLN A 35 -10.58 12.97 13.22
N ARG A 36 -11.02 13.82 12.28
CA ARG A 36 -11.53 13.36 10.97
C ARG A 36 -10.45 12.67 10.15
N PHE A 37 -9.22 13.17 10.19
CA PHE A 37 -8.10 12.58 9.48
C PHE A 37 -7.81 11.14 9.95
N PHE A 38 -7.90 10.87 11.25
CA PHE A 38 -7.71 9.55 11.84
C PHE A 38 -9.00 8.74 12.06
N ALA A 39 -10.18 9.26 11.70
CA ALA A 39 -11.48 8.65 12.04
C ALA A 39 -11.68 7.22 11.52
N ARG A 40 -11.00 6.87 10.43
CA ARG A 40 -11.05 5.53 9.82
C ARG A 40 -10.02 4.57 10.41
N SER A 41 -8.98 5.13 11.04
CA SER A 41 -7.91 4.37 11.66
C SER A 41 -8.36 3.74 12.97
N GLY A 42 -7.71 2.63 13.31
CA GLY A 42 -7.97 1.92 14.56
C GLY A 42 -9.14 0.95 14.48
N GLU A 43 -9.13 0.00 15.40
CA GLU A 43 -10.10 -1.08 15.41
C GLU A 43 -11.50 -0.60 15.78
N ILE A 44 -12.53 -1.31 15.32
CA ILE A 44 -13.92 -1.03 15.69
C ILE A 44 -14.09 -0.86 17.20
N ARG A 45 -13.46 -1.73 17.99
CA ARG A 45 -13.55 -1.68 19.46
C ARG A 45 -13.00 -0.38 20.04
N GLN A 46 -11.82 0.07 19.58
CA GLN A 46 -11.24 1.35 20.05
C GLN A 46 -12.15 2.53 19.71
N ARG A 47 -12.76 2.51 18.52
CA ARG A 47 -13.71 3.54 18.09
C ARG A 47 -15.01 3.51 18.89
N GLN A 48 -15.48 2.33 19.27
CA GLN A 48 -16.66 2.17 20.14
C GLN A 48 -16.40 2.61 21.58
N GLU A 49 -15.14 2.55 22.03
CA GLU A 49 -14.71 2.96 23.37
C GLU A 49 -14.24 4.44 23.41
N ASP A 50 -14.50 5.23 22.36
CA ASP A 50 -14.05 6.63 22.19
C ASP A 50 -12.55 6.84 22.48
N GLN A 51 -11.74 5.82 22.20
CA GLN A 51 -10.30 5.90 22.37
C GLN A 51 -9.65 6.66 21.21
N LYS A 52 -8.51 7.29 21.50
CA LYS A 52 -7.69 7.96 20.49
C LYS A 52 -7.14 6.92 19.50
N VAL A 53 -7.42 7.14 18.21
CA VAL A 53 -7.04 6.23 17.11
C VAL A 53 -5.96 6.81 16.20
N GLY A 54 -5.37 6.00 15.33
CA GLY A 54 -4.37 6.45 14.35
C GLY A 54 -2.93 6.38 14.83
N ASP A 55 -2.68 5.70 15.95
CA ASP A 55 -1.34 5.35 16.41
C ASP A 55 -0.63 4.46 15.38
N VAL A 56 0.66 4.69 15.15
CA VAL A 56 1.48 3.88 14.25
C VAL A 56 2.01 2.68 15.02
N GLN A 57 1.59 1.48 14.62
CA GLN A 57 1.97 0.24 15.31
C GLN A 57 3.23 -0.37 14.71
N ALA A 58 3.37 -0.33 13.40
CA ALA A 58 4.51 -0.93 12.72
C ALA A 58 4.83 -0.21 11.42
N LEU A 59 6.10 -0.30 11.04
CA LEU A 59 6.62 0.18 9.76
C LEU A 59 6.98 -1.02 8.90
N VAL A 60 6.68 -0.93 7.61
CA VAL A 60 7.06 -1.92 6.61
C VAL A 60 7.88 -1.21 5.54
N LEU A 61 9.17 -1.48 5.54
CA LEU A 61 10.16 -0.77 4.74
C LEU A 61 10.64 -1.66 3.60
N PHE A 62 10.27 -1.30 2.38
CA PHE A 62 10.72 -1.97 1.16
C PHE A 62 12.03 -1.34 0.69
N THR A 63 13.11 -2.12 0.65
CA THR A 63 14.43 -1.58 0.35
C THR A 63 15.38 -2.63 -0.24
N THR A 64 16.49 -2.19 -0.80
CA THR A 64 17.45 -3.10 -1.44
C THR A 64 18.44 -3.69 -0.43
N GLN A 65 19.07 -4.80 -0.80
CA GLN A 65 20.05 -5.46 0.05
C GLN A 65 21.22 -4.54 0.44
N GLU A 66 21.68 -3.66 -0.45
CA GLU A 66 22.79 -2.73 -0.17
C GLU A 66 22.41 -1.69 0.90
N VAL A 67 21.13 -1.33 0.98
CA VAL A 67 20.60 -0.46 2.03
C VAL A 67 20.50 -1.20 3.36
N LEU A 68 20.03 -2.46 3.34
CA LEU A 68 19.94 -3.30 4.55
C LEU A 68 21.31 -3.61 5.17
N CYS A 69 22.32 -3.86 4.34
CA CYS A 69 23.66 -4.20 4.79
C CYS A 69 24.44 -2.99 5.32
N GLY A 70 24.08 -1.78 4.85
CA GLY A 70 24.75 -0.52 5.18
C GLY A 70 25.78 -0.08 4.14
N ASP A 71 25.84 -0.74 2.98
CA ASP A 71 26.77 -0.42 1.89
C ASP A 71 26.42 0.92 1.22
N ARG A 72 25.17 1.36 1.36
CA ARG A 72 24.71 2.68 0.95
C ARG A 72 24.50 3.58 2.16
N ARG A 73 25.27 4.67 2.21
CA ARG A 73 25.08 5.74 3.19
C ARG A 73 23.84 6.55 2.84
N SER A 74 23.13 7.00 3.86
CA SER A 74 22.08 8.00 3.72
C SER A 74 22.65 9.27 3.07
N TYR A 75 21.76 10.09 2.51
CA TYR A 75 22.11 11.48 2.28
C TYR A 75 22.35 12.20 3.60
N ASN A 76 23.04 13.32 3.51
CA ASN A 76 23.10 14.26 4.61
C ASN A 76 21.70 14.84 4.85
N TYR A 77 21.45 15.34 6.06
CA TYR A 77 20.14 15.85 6.43
C TYR A 77 20.25 16.92 7.52
N VAL A 78 19.23 17.77 7.63
CA VAL A 78 19.12 18.79 8.66
C VAL A 78 18.13 18.33 9.73
N ASP A 79 18.54 18.42 10.99
CA ASP A 79 17.69 18.13 12.15
C ASP A 79 16.84 19.38 12.48
N ASN A 80 15.76 19.59 11.73
CA ASN A 80 14.86 20.74 11.82
C ASN A 80 13.76 20.53 12.87
N ALA A 81 13.26 21.62 13.47
CA ALA A 81 12.04 21.54 14.27
C ALA A 81 10.82 21.18 13.36
N PRO A 82 9.84 20.41 13.86
CA PRO A 82 8.64 20.11 13.08
C PRO A 82 7.91 21.39 12.66
N GLY A 83 7.43 21.43 11.41
CA GLY A 83 6.76 22.57 10.80
C GLY A 83 7.70 23.73 10.43
N ARG A 84 9.02 23.51 10.38
CA ARG A 84 10.00 24.54 10.03
C ARG A 84 11.05 24.03 9.07
N ILE A 85 11.42 24.86 8.11
CA ILE A 85 12.61 24.65 7.26
C ILE A 85 13.84 25.16 8.02
N ALA A 86 14.92 24.38 8.01
CA ALA A 86 16.21 24.78 8.55
C ALA A 86 17.31 24.52 7.53
N MET A 87 18.32 25.40 7.47
CA MET A 87 19.46 25.28 6.55
C MET A 87 20.73 24.73 7.22
N GLY A 88 20.73 24.49 8.54
CA GLY A 88 21.89 23.90 9.21
C GLY A 88 21.81 23.85 10.74
N PRO A 89 22.78 23.19 11.40
CA PRO A 89 23.89 22.47 10.76
C PRO A 89 23.41 21.16 10.12
N GLU A 90 24.01 20.82 8.99
CA GLU A 90 23.77 19.55 8.30
C GLU A 90 24.47 18.40 9.06
N LYS A 91 23.77 17.29 9.23
CA LYS A 91 24.31 16.05 9.78
C LYS A 91 24.80 15.16 8.64
N GLY A 92 26.03 14.67 8.78
CA GLY A 92 26.60 13.73 7.83
C GLY A 92 25.81 12.42 7.78
N GLY A 93 25.64 11.88 6.58
CA GLY A 93 24.96 10.60 6.39
C GLY A 93 25.74 9.40 6.95
N GLY A 94 25.03 8.30 7.21
CA GLY A 94 25.59 7.04 7.72
C GLY A 94 24.82 5.82 7.18
N PRO A 95 25.18 4.58 7.56
CA PRO A 95 24.37 3.39 7.32
C PRO A 95 22.91 3.61 7.73
N ILE A 96 22.02 3.68 6.74
CA ILE A 96 20.66 4.21 6.96
C ILE A 96 19.85 3.33 7.92
N LYS A 97 19.86 2.00 7.75
CA LYS A 97 19.14 1.08 8.64
C LYS A 97 19.74 1.06 10.06
N LYS A 98 21.05 0.82 10.16
CA LYS A 98 21.72 0.47 11.42
C LYS A 98 21.91 1.65 12.37
N GLU A 99 22.13 2.84 11.81
CA GLU A 99 22.51 4.03 12.57
C GLU A 99 21.42 5.11 12.43
N VAL A 100 21.29 5.68 11.23
CA VAL A 100 20.53 6.92 11.03
C VAL A 100 19.04 6.75 11.33
N LEU A 101 18.37 5.79 10.68
CA LEU A 101 16.93 5.63 10.80
C LEU A 101 16.56 5.10 12.19
N ARG A 102 17.35 4.20 12.78
CA ARG A 102 17.11 3.69 14.12
C ARG A 102 17.12 4.81 15.16
N ASP A 103 18.11 5.68 15.11
CA ASP A 103 18.24 6.81 16.05
C ASP A 103 17.16 7.86 15.85
N LEU A 104 16.70 8.05 14.62
CA LEU A 104 15.59 8.96 14.32
C LEU A 104 14.25 8.38 14.77
N LEU A 105 13.97 7.12 14.46
CA LEU A 105 12.71 6.48 14.83
C LEU A 105 12.52 6.39 16.35
N ARG A 106 13.58 6.13 17.12
CA ARG A 106 13.53 6.17 18.59
C ARG A 106 13.10 7.53 19.14
N ARG A 107 13.43 8.62 18.42
CA ARG A 107 13.08 9.99 18.82
C ARG A 107 11.67 10.36 18.40
N GLU A 108 11.28 10.02 17.18
CA GLU A 108 10.05 10.54 16.58
C GLU A 108 8.82 9.63 16.75
N TRP A 109 9.00 8.30 16.70
CA TRP A 109 7.88 7.36 16.77
C TRP A 109 7.15 7.34 18.14
N PRO A 110 7.80 7.51 19.31
CA PRO A 110 7.08 7.48 20.59
C PRO A 110 5.87 8.42 20.63
N ALA A 111 5.97 9.58 19.99
CA ALA A 111 4.93 10.61 19.92
C ALA A 111 3.66 10.21 19.16
N ILE A 112 3.69 9.11 18.40
CA ILE A 112 2.52 8.52 17.72
C ILE A 112 2.38 7.01 17.96
N SER A 113 3.08 6.48 18.95
CA SER A 113 3.07 5.05 19.27
C SER A 113 1.81 4.60 20.03
N GLY A 114 0.92 5.51 20.41
CA GLY A 114 -0.20 5.22 21.31
C GLY A 114 0.26 4.76 22.71
N GLY A 115 1.47 5.12 23.14
CA GLY A 115 2.04 4.73 24.43
C GLY A 115 2.70 3.34 24.45
N ARG A 116 2.95 2.72 23.29
CA ARG A 116 3.64 1.44 23.22
C ARG A 116 5.11 1.58 23.61
N ALA A 117 5.61 0.56 24.32
CA ALA A 117 7.02 0.47 24.70
C ALA A 117 7.93 0.06 23.54
N SER A 118 7.39 -0.59 22.50
CA SER A 118 8.12 -0.94 21.28
C SER A 118 7.26 -0.75 20.03
N GLY A 119 7.93 -0.59 18.89
CA GLY A 119 7.34 -0.62 17.55
C GLY A 119 8.05 -1.66 16.68
N THR A 120 7.28 -2.33 15.82
CA THR A 120 7.81 -3.39 14.95
C THR A 120 8.18 -2.83 13.58
N ILE A 121 9.39 -3.12 13.11
CA ILE A 121 9.84 -2.79 11.75
C ILE A 121 9.99 -4.07 10.95
N PHE A 122 9.25 -4.18 9.85
CA PHE A 122 9.40 -5.23 8.86
C PHE A 122 10.27 -4.71 7.72
N TRP A 123 11.46 -5.28 7.59
CA TRP A 123 12.41 -4.99 6.52
C TRP A 123 12.17 -5.95 5.37
N CYS A 124 11.55 -5.46 4.30
CA CYS A 124 11.31 -6.22 3.09
C CYS A 124 12.41 -5.91 2.07
N GLU A 125 13.29 -6.89 1.85
CA GLU A 125 14.27 -6.82 0.79
C GLU A 125 13.56 -6.91 -0.57
N VAL A 126 13.90 -6.04 -1.51
CA VAL A 126 13.35 -6.04 -2.87
C VAL A 126 14.45 -5.81 -3.91
N ASP A 127 14.18 -6.20 -5.14
CA ASP A 127 15.08 -5.98 -6.27
C ASP A 127 14.60 -4.79 -7.11
N ARG A 128 15.32 -3.67 -6.98
CA ARG A 128 15.04 -2.42 -7.70
C ARG A 128 15.07 -2.53 -9.23
N ARG A 129 15.55 -3.65 -9.79
CA ARG A 129 15.62 -3.93 -11.24
C ARG A 129 14.61 -5.01 -11.67
N ASN A 130 14.02 -5.75 -10.74
CA ASN A 130 13.06 -6.81 -11.03
C ASN A 130 11.69 -6.45 -10.46
N HIS A 131 10.83 -5.93 -11.34
CA HIS A 131 9.48 -5.54 -10.98
C HIS A 131 8.61 -6.71 -10.53
N ARG A 132 8.77 -7.90 -11.12
CA ARG A 132 7.95 -9.08 -10.80
C ARG A 132 8.24 -9.58 -9.39
N THR A 133 9.52 -9.77 -9.05
CA THR A 133 9.91 -10.18 -7.69
C THR A 133 9.57 -9.11 -6.67
N THR A 134 9.74 -7.83 -7.00
CA THR A 134 9.33 -6.73 -6.10
C THR A 134 7.83 -6.74 -5.86
N TYR A 135 7.02 -6.89 -6.92
CA TYR A 135 5.59 -7.02 -6.80
C TYR A 135 5.18 -8.23 -5.96
N GLU A 136 5.76 -9.40 -6.21
CA GLU A 136 5.48 -10.64 -5.47
C GLU A 136 5.74 -10.46 -3.96
N ARG A 137 6.84 -9.82 -3.58
CA ARG A 137 7.13 -9.55 -2.17
C ARG A 137 6.15 -8.54 -1.57
N VAL A 138 5.81 -7.47 -2.29
CA VAL A 138 4.83 -6.47 -1.87
C VAL A 138 3.44 -7.07 -1.68
N ILE A 139 2.97 -7.88 -2.64
CA ILE A 139 1.63 -8.49 -2.58
C ILE A 139 1.53 -9.49 -1.44
N ARG A 140 2.57 -10.29 -1.18
CA ARG A 140 2.60 -11.24 -0.06
C ARG A 140 2.56 -10.53 1.29
N VAL A 141 3.31 -9.43 1.42
CA VAL A 141 3.27 -8.59 2.63
C VAL A 141 1.88 -7.98 2.84
N ILE A 142 1.28 -7.38 1.80
CA ILE A 142 -0.05 -6.75 1.92
C ILE A 142 -1.12 -7.79 2.23
N ALA A 143 -1.11 -8.95 1.55
CA ALA A 143 -2.03 -10.04 1.84
C ALA A 143 -1.88 -10.54 3.29
N ALA A 144 -0.63 -10.68 3.76
CA ALA A 144 -0.35 -11.12 5.12
C ALA A 144 -0.75 -10.10 6.20
N LEU A 145 -0.80 -8.81 5.86
CA LEU A 145 -1.32 -7.76 6.74
C LEU A 145 -2.84 -7.65 6.70
N ALA A 146 -3.46 -7.90 5.54
CA ALA A 146 -4.92 -7.83 5.36
C ALA A 146 -5.66 -8.84 6.25
N GLY A 147 -5.06 -10.01 6.51
CA GLY A 147 -5.63 -11.05 7.38
C GLY A 147 -5.41 -10.83 8.88
N VAL A 148 -4.60 -9.85 9.29
CA VAL A 148 -4.15 -9.71 10.69
C VAL A 148 -4.91 -8.60 11.41
N GLY A 149 -5.78 -8.98 12.35
CA GLY A 149 -6.55 -8.06 13.19
C GLY A 149 -8.04 -8.06 12.87
N GLY A 150 -8.87 -7.63 13.83
CA GLY A 150 -10.30 -7.43 13.55
C GLY A 150 -10.51 -6.32 12.50
N GLN A 151 -11.75 -6.11 12.06
CA GLN A 151 -12.09 -4.98 11.19
C GLN A 151 -11.53 -3.66 11.78
N GLY A 152 -10.68 -2.97 11.00
CA GLY A 152 -10.18 -1.62 11.34
C GLY A 152 -8.66 -1.43 11.44
N LYS A 153 -7.82 -2.44 11.18
CA LYS A 153 -6.39 -2.15 10.94
C LYS A 153 -6.20 -1.59 9.54
N GLU A 154 -5.53 -0.45 9.46
CA GLU A 154 -5.33 0.24 8.20
C GLU A 154 -3.89 0.10 7.72
N MET A 155 -3.76 -0.13 6.41
CA MET A 155 -2.49 -0.03 5.70
C MET A 155 -2.43 1.33 5.01
N TRP A 156 -1.43 2.11 5.39
CA TRP A 156 -1.15 3.42 4.82
C TRP A 156 0.14 3.33 4.03
N VAL A 157 0.10 3.70 2.76
CA VAL A 157 1.22 3.57 1.83
C VAL A 157 1.76 4.96 1.49
N ASN A 158 3.01 5.19 1.85
CA ASN A 158 3.78 6.35 1.45
C ASN A 158 4.60 6.03 0.21
N LEU A 159 4.39 6.79 -0.85
CA LEU A 159 5.10 6.61 -2.10
C LEU A 159 6.28 7.61 -2.26
N THR A 160 6.55 8.45 -1.26
CA THR A 160 7.58 9.50 -1.35
C THR A 160 9.00 8.95 -1.44
N GLY A 161 9.27 7.89 -0.69
CA GLY A 161 10.55 7.18 -0.71
C GLY A 161 10.50 5.94 -1.59
N GLY A 162 11.67 5.44 -1.98
CA GLY A 162 11.81 4.28 -2.84
C GLY A 162 12.14 4.64 -4.27
N ASN A 163 12.19 3.63 -5.14
CA ASN A 163 12.32 3.83 -6.57
C ASN A 163 10.98 3.56 -7.27
N ASN A 164 10.90 3.89 -8.56
CA ASN A 164 9.69 3.69 -9.34
C ASN A 164 9.19 2.24 -9.32
N VAL A 165 10.08 1.24 -9.22
CA VAL A 165 9.68 -0.17 -9.18
C VAL A 165 8.92 -0.51 -7.89
N ILE A 166 9.40 -0.02 -6.74
CA ILE A 166 8.72 -0.20 -5.44
C ILE A 166 7.40 0.56 -5.44
N ASN A 167 7.40 1.83 -5.86
CA ASN A 167 6.21 2.66 -5.83
C ASN A 167 5.13 2.12 -6.77
N PHE A 168 5.51 1.69 -7.97
CA PHE A 168 4.61 1.03 -8.91
C PHE A 168 4.02 -0.25 -8.32
N ALA A 169 4.85 -1.10 -7.68
CA ALA A 169 4.34 -2.31 -7.03
C ALA A 169 3.33 -1.97 -5.92
N LEU A 170 3.64 -1.01 -5.05
CA LEU A 170 2.75 -0.57 -3.98
C LEU A 170 1.42 -0.01 -4.51
N GLU A 171 1.46 0.84 -5.53
CA GLU A 171 0.27 1.43 -6.16
C GLU A 171 -0.57 0.37 -6.88
N LEU A 172 0.07 -0.54 -7.63
CA LEU A 172 -0.61 -1.62 -8.33
C LEU A 172 -1.28 -2.58 -7.34
N VAL A 173 -0.59 -2.97 -6.25
CA VAL A 173 -1.19 -3.81 -5.22
C VAL A 173 -2.34 -3.08 -4.52
N ALA A 174 -2.19 -1.80 -4.18
CA ALA A 174 -3.27 -1.02 -3.59
C ALA A 174 -4.53 -1.01 -4.48
N SER A 175 -4.32 -0.84 -5.80
CA SER A 175 -5.39 -0.80 -6.80
C SER A 175 -6.06 -2.17 -7.00
N LEU A 176 -5.31 -3.27 -6.96
CA LEU A 176 -5.84 -4.62 -7.19
C LEU A 176 -6.42 -5.28 -5.94
N SER A 177 -5.82 -5.03 -4.77
CA SER A 177 -6.23 -5.67 -3.51
C SER A 177 -7.47 -5.02 -2.91
N GLY A 178 -7.56 -3.69 -2.92
CA GLY A 178 -8.52 -2.94 -2.13
C GLY A 178 -8.23 -2.94 -0.62
N ASP A 179 -7.09 -3.48 -0.19
CA ASP A 179 -6.74 -3.61 1.23
C ASP A 179 -6.01 -2.36 1.78
N VAL A 180 -5.46 -1.52 0.90
CA VAL A 180 -4.76 -0.28 1.26
C VAL A 180 -5.78 0.84 1.48
N ALA A 181 -5.79 1.40 2.69
CA ALA A 181 -6.77 2.42 3.11
C ALA A 181 -6.38 3.84 2.67
N ARG A 182 -5.09 4.11 2.55
CA ARG A 182 -4.55 5.43 2.18
C ARG A 182 -3.28 5.29 1.34
N LEU A 183 -3.25 5.95 0.19
CA LEU A 183 -2.04 6.22 -0.58
C LEU A 183 -1.72 7.70 -0.45
N TYR A 184 -0.46 8.07 -0.28
CA TYR A 184 -0.08 9.48 -0.19
C TYR A 184 1.38 9.73 -0.59
N TYR A 185 1.69 11.00 -0.86
CA TYR A 185 3.04 11.55 -0.93
C TYR A 185 3.20 12.70 0.06
N VAL A 186 4.44 13.00 0.43
CA VAL A 186 4.80 14.26 1.09
C VAL A 186 5.57 15.15 0.14
N GLN A 187 5.29 16.45 0.19
CA GLN A 187 5.91 17.46 -0.67
C GLN A 187 6.86 18.34 0.13
N ALA A 188 8.04 18.55 -0.43
CA ALA A 188 8.93 19.61 0.01
C ALA A 188 8.58 20.89 -0.76
N GLU A 189 8.50 22.01 -0.06
CA GLU A 189 8.22 23.32 -0.69
C GLU A 189 9.41 23.80 -1.54
N ASN A 190 10.63 23.41 -1.17
CA ASN A 190 11.87 23.78 -1.84
C ASN A 190 13.01 22.81 -1.48
N GLU A 191 14.17 22.99 -2.10
CA GLU A 191 15.37 22.16 -1.90
C GLU A 191 15.85 22.13 -0.44
N ALA A 192 15.73 23.23 0.31
CA ALA A 192 16.10 23.23 1.72
C ALA A 192 15.15 22.35 2.56
N ALA A 193 13.87 22.30 2.21
CA ALA A 193 12.89 21.41 2.83
C ALA A 193 13.14 19.93 2.51
N GLU A 194 13.68 19.59 1.33
CA GLU A 194 14.01 18.20 0.97
C GLU A 194 15.05 17.57 1.89
N ASN A 195 15.97 18.40 2.39
CA ASN A 195 17.04 17.99 3.30
C ASN A 195 16.60 17.93 4.77
N CYS A 196 15.42 18.45 5.10
CA CYS A 196 14.88 18.44 6.46
C CYS A 196 14.37 17.05 6.86
N ILE A 197 14.64 16.63 8.08
CA ILE A 197 14.25 15.30 8.56
C ILE A 197 12.79 15.22 9.03
N ARG A 198 12.26 16.31 9.57
CA ARG A 198 10.87 16.45 10.01
C ARG A 198 10.08 17.24 8.99
N PHE A 199 8.75 17.10 9.03
CA PHE A 199 7.85 17.87 8.19
C PHE A 199 8.13 19.38 8.31
N THR A 200 7.94 20.10 7.22
CA THR A 200 8.39 21.50 7.10
C THR A 200 7.25 22.50 7.00
N ALA A 201 6.05 22.05 6.67
CA ALA A 201 4.84 22.87 6.57
C ALA A 201 3.61 22.04 6.98
N GLU A 202 2.59 22.69 7.56
CA GLU A 202 1.31 22.00 7.83
C GLU A 202 0.50 21.86 6.54
N ASP A 203 0.41 22.95 5.79
CA ASP A 203 -0.31 23.03 4.53
C ASP A 203 0.56 22.57 3.36
N GLY A 204 -0.02 21.79 2.45
CA GLY A 204 0.66 21.32 1.24
C GLY A 204 1.70 20.22 1.47
N TYR A 205 2.16 19.98 2.70
CA TYR A 205 3.12 18.91 2.98
C TYR A 205 2.56 17.51 2.72
N TRP A 206 1.30 17.25 3.10
CA TRP A 206 0.67 15.94 2.92
C TRP A 206 -0.27 15.95 1.70
N VAL A 207 -0.07 15.03 0.77
CA VAL A 207 -0.88 14.89 -0.44
C VAL A 207 -1.49 13.50 -0.49
N ASP A 208 -2.78 13.41 -0.17
CA ASP A 208 -3.55 12.19 -0.35
C ASP A 208 -3.72 11.89 -1.84
N LEU A 209 -3.41 10.65 -2.22
CA LEU A 209 -3.67 10.12 -3.54
C LEU A 209 -4.95 9.29 -3.53
N PRO A 210 -5.73 9.32 -4.63
CA PRO A 210 -6.90 8.48 -4.74
C PRO A 210 -6.46 7.01 -4.80
N VAL A 211 -6.89 6.21 -3.83
CA VAL A 211 -6.90 4.75 -4.00
C VAL A 211 -8.08 4.44 -4.90
N MET A 212 -7.82 4.23 -6.19
CA MET A 212 -8.86 3.82 -7.14
C MET A 212 -8.83 2.29 -7.22
N PRO A 213 -9.68 1.56 -6.45
CA PRO A 213 -9.73 0.12 -6.58
C PRO A 213 -10.14 -0.23 -8.00
N ILE A 214 -9.21 -0.79 -8.76
CA ILE A 214 -9.47 -1.50 -10.01
C ILE A 214 -9.80 -2.96 -9.67
N ALA A 215 -10.45 -3.17 -8.52
CA ALA A 215 -11.04 -4.45 -8.21
C ALA A 215 -12.17 -4.66 -9.21
N LEU A 216 -11.94 -5.53 -10.19
CA LEU A 216 -13.00 -5.98 -11.09
C LEU A 216 -14.15 -6.49 -10.22
N GLY A 217 -15.37 -5.99 -10.44
CA GLY A 217 -16.55 -6.52 -9.75
C GLY A 217 -16.66 -8.04 -9.95
N GLN A 218 -17.26 -8.75 -9.01
CA GLN A 218 -17.35 -10.22 -9.06
C GLN A 218 -17.87 -10.73 -10.42
N LEU A 219 -18.93 -10.11 -10.94
CA LEU A 219 -19.48 -10.45 -12.25
C LEU A 219 -18.49 -10.21 -13.41
N ARG A 220 -17.70 -9.12 -13.39
CA ARG A 220 -16.69 -8.85 -14.42
C ARG A 220 -15.54 -9.86 -14.39
N ARG A 221 -15.12 -10.29 -13.20
CA ARG A 221 -14.15 -11.40 -13.05
C ARG A 221 -14.73 -12.69 -13.60
N THR A 222 -15.97 -13.01 -13.24
CA THR A 222 -16.68 -14.21 -13.70
C THR A 222 -16.76 -14.23 -15.23
N ILE A 223 -17.07 -13.10 -15.87
CA ILE A 223 -17.05 -12.99 -17.35
C ILE A 223 -15.68 -13.36 -17.92
N LEU A 224 -14.58 -12.81 -17.37
CA LEU A 224 -13.23 -13.10 -17.84
C LEU A 224 -12.82 -14.55 -17.62
N GLU A 225 -13.23 -15.15 -16.50
CA GLU A 225 -13.02 -16.57 -16.17
C GLU A 225 -13.78 -17.48 -17.13
N VAL A 226 -15.06 -17.20 -17.40
CA VAL A 226 -15.86 -17.96 -18.37
C VAL A 226 -15.26 -17.90 -19.77
N LEU A 227 -14.87 -16.72 -20.25
CA LEU A 227 -14.23 -16.59 -21.56
C LEU A 227 -12.86 -17.27 -21.65
N LYS A 228 -12.14 -17.39 -20.51
CA LYS A 228 -10.87 -18.12 -20.43
C LYS A 228 -11.11 -19.63 -20.49
N ASP A 229 -12.07 -20.14 -19.72
CA ASP A 229 -12.26 -21.57 -19.51
C ASP A 229 -13.03 -22.24 -20.65
N TYR A 230 -13.98 -21.53 -21.26
CA TYR A 230 -14.85 -22.05 -22.31
C TYR A 230 -14.51 -21.54 -23.71
N GLY A 231 -13.60 -20.57 -23.81
CA GLY A 231 -13.16 -19.99 -25.08
C GLY A 231 -14.09 -18.90 -25.60
N PRO A 232 -14.03 -18.60 -26.91
CA PRO A 232 -14.88 -17.59 -27.53
C PRO A 232 -16.37 -17.89 -27.33
N LEU A 233 -17.14 -16.91 -26.89
CA LEU A 233 -18.59 -17.04 -26.72
C LEU A 233 -19.32 -15.87 -27.38
N SER A 234 -20.42 -16.18 -28.06
CA SER A 234 -21.36 -15.18 -28.55
C SER A 234 -22.02 -14.43 -27.39
N LEU A 235 -22.67 -13.28 -27.68
CA LEU A 235 -23.41 -12.55 -26.65
C LEU A 235 -24.52 -13.40 -26.01
N GLU A 236 -25.27 -14.12 -26.85
CA GLU A 236 -26.41 -14.96 -26.44
C GLU A 236 -25.93 -16.11 -25.56
N ASP A 237 -24.84 -16.78 -25.97
CA ASP A 237 -24.27 -17.90 -25.22
C ASP A 237 -23.70 -17.44 -23.88
N LEU A 238 -22.93 -16.34 -23.87
CA LEU A 238 -22.39 -15.78 -22.63
C LEU A 238 -23.49 -15.33 -21.67
N PHE A 239 -24.53 -14.66 -22.17
CA PHE A 239 -25.67 -14.25 -21.36
C PHE A 239 -26.40 -15.46 -20.76
N SER A 240 -26.71 -16.45 -21.59
CA SER A 240 -27.38 -17.69 -21.17
C SER A 240 -26.55 -18.47 -20.15
N PHE A 241 -25.22 -18.53 -20.35
CA PHE A 241 -24.29 -19.17 -19.44
C PHE A 241 -24.27 -18.49 -18.07
N LEU A 242 -24.12 -17.16 -18.04
CA LEU A 242 -24.12 -16.40 -16.78
C LEU A 242 -25.43 -16.54 -16.02
N GLN A 243 -26.57 -16.52 -16.72
CA GLN A 243 -27.89 -16.71 -16.08
C GLN A 243 -28.08 -18.11 -15.50
N ARG A 244 -27.48 -19.14 -16.13
CA ARG A 244 -27.64 -20.53 -15.69
C ARG A 244 -26.68 -20.91 -14.56
N GLU A 245 -25.39 -20.64 -14.75
CA GLU A 245 -24.32 -21.09 -13.84
C GLU A 245 -24.01 -20.08 -12.74
N TYR A 246 -24.25 -18.79 -12.99
CA TYR A 246 -23.88 -17.68 -12.10
C TYR A 246 -25.07 -16.75 -11.78
N TRP A 247 -26.27 -17.34 -11.69
CA TRP A 247 -27.54 -16.63 -11.52
C TRP A 247 -27.52 -15.61 -10.36
N ASP A 248 -26.81 -15.93 -9.26
CA ASP A 248 -26.67 -15.06 -8.09
C ASP A 248 -25.90 -13.77 -8.41
N LEU A 249 -24.86 -13.86 -9.24
CA LEU A 249 -24.06 -12.71 -9.68
C LEU A 249 -24.73 -11.97 -10.84
N SER A 250 -25.61 -12.62 -11.60
CA SER A 250 -26.27 -12.08 -12.80
C SER A 250 -27.67 -11.49 -12.54
N ARG A 251 -28.14 -11.37 -11.28
CA ARG A 251 -29.50 -10.86 -10.99
C ARG A 251 -29.80 -9.47 -11.57
N GLY A 252 -28.77 -8.64 -11.76
CA GLY A 252 -28.90 -7.31 -12.39
C GLY A 252 -28.83 -7.32 -13.93
N LEU A 253 -28.48 -8.46 -14.54
CA LEU A 253 -28.43 -8.63 -16.00
C LEU A 253 -29.83 -8.98 -16.52
N THR A 254 -30.62 -7.97 -16.86
CA THR A 254 -32.01 -8.15 -17.30
C THR A 254 -32.16 -8.48 -18.79
N SER A 255 -31.11 -8.26 -19.59
CA SER A 255 -31.10 -8.58 -21.02
C SER A 255 -29.66 -8.69 -21.55
N GLU A 256 -29.51 -9.30 -22.73
CA GLU A 256 -28.27 -9.29 -23.51
C GLU A 256 -27.76 -7.87 -23.78
N GLU A 257 -28.66 -6.92 -24.02
CA GLU A 257 -28.26 -5.53 -24.29
C GLU A 257 -27.68 -4.86 -23.04
N VAL A 258 -28.19 -5.18 -21.84
CA VAL A 258 -27.59 -4.73 -20.57
C VAL A 258 -26.21 -5.36 -20.38
N LEU A 259 -26.06 -6.67 -20.66
CA LEU A 259 -24.75 -7.33 -20.62
C LEU A 259 -23.76 -6.64 -21.56
N ARG A 260 -24.16 -6.38 -22.81
CA ARG A 260 -23.33 -5.74 -23.82
C ARG A 260 -22.91 -4.33 -23.40
N THR A 261 -23.86 -3.48 -23.02
CA THR A 261 -23.62 -2.04 -22.82
C THR A 261 -22.99 -1.71 -21.47
N GLU A 262 -23.42 -2.35 -20.39
CA GLU A 262 -22.97 -2.00 -19.03
C GLU A 262 -21.75 -2.81 -18.56
N TYR A 263 -21.51 -3.98 -19.16
CA TYR A 263 -20.46 -4.90 -18.71
C TYR A 263 -19.41 -5.16 -19.79
N LEU A 264 -19.80 -5.61 -20.98
CA LEU A 264 -18.85 -5.96 -22.03
C LEU A 264 -18.20 -4.74 -22.68
N ALA A 265 -18.95 -3.69 -22.98
CA ALA A 265 -18.40 -2.48 -23.62
C ALA A 265 -17.31 -1.80 -22.76
N PRO A 266 -17.45 -1.65 -21.43
CA PRO A 266 -16.34 -1.19 -20.58
C PRO A 266 -15.11 -2.11 -20.60
N LEU A 267 -15.32 -3.43 -20.51
CA LEU A 267 -14.23 -4.41 -20.57
C LEU A 267 -13.49 -4.36 -21.91
N TRP A 268 -14.23 -4.22 -23.01
CA TRP A 268 -13.69 -4.09 -24.36
C TRP A 268 -12.90 -2.79 -24.53
N LYS A 269 -13.45 -1.65 -24.07
CA LYS A 269 -12.77 -0.35 -24.10
C LYS A 269 -11.45 -0.36 -23.31
N GLN A 270 -11.40 -1.15 -22.23
CA GLN A 270 -10.20 -1.35 -21.42
C GLN A 270 -9.25 -2.41 -22.00
N GLY A 271 -9.61 -3.08 -23.11
CA GLY A 271 -8.83 -4.16 -23.72
C GLY A 271 -8.79 -5.44 -22.91
N LEU A 272 -9.67 -5.60 -21.91
CA LEU A 272 -9.78 -6.79 -21.06
C LEU A 272 -10.49 -7.94 -21.78
N ILE A 273 -11.38 -7.61 -22.71
CA ILE A 273 -11.94 -8.53 -23.70
C ILE A 273 -11.73 -7.95 -25.10
N ALA A 274 -11.80 -8.81 -26.11
CA ALA A 274 -11.81 -8.44 -27.51
C ALA A 274 -12.98 -9.14 -28.23
N GLU A 275 -13.35 -8.64 -29.40
CA GLU A 275 -14.35 -9.28 -30.26
C GLU A 275 -13.63 -9.92 -31.45
N ALA A 276 -13.90 -11.20 -31.71
CA ALA A 276 -13.34 -11.98 -32.80
C ALA A 276 -14.44 -12.79 -33.46
N ASN A 277 -14.74 -12.50 -34.73
CA ASN A 277 -15.78 -13.18 -35.52
C ASN A 277 -17.20 -13.14 -34.91
N GLY A 278 -17.53 -12.10 -34.14
CA GLY A 278 -18.84 -11.97 -33.45
C GLY A 278 -18.87 -12.60 -32.06
N ASP A 279 -17.79 -13.25 -31.64
CA ASP A 279 -17.63 -13.81 -30.30
C ASP A 279 -16.71 -12.94 -29.44
N TYR A 280 -16.92 -12.97 -28.13
CA TYR A 280 -16.05 -12.33 -27.15
C TYR A 280 -14.94 -13.28 -26.73
N VAL A 281 -13.72 -12.76 -26.63
CA VAL A 281 -12.54 -13.47 -26.14
C VAL A 281 -11.81 -12.63 -25.10
N VAL A 282 -10.93 -13.26 -24.32
CA VAL A 282 -10.00 -12.55 -23.44
C VAL A 282 -9.12 -11.60 -24.26
N GLY A 283 -9.01 -10.35 -23.80
CA GLY A 283 -8.26 -9.30 -24.45
C GLY A 283 -6.80 -9.22 -23.96
N PRO A 284 -5.93 -8.54 -24.72
CA PRO A 284 -4.49 -8.48 -24.42
C PRO A 284 -4.17 -7.76 -23.10
N GLN A 285 -5.01 -6.84 -22.63
CA GLN A 285 -4.76 -6.19 -21.34
C GLN A 285 -5.00 -7.14 -20.16
N TRP A 286 -5.91 -8.11 -20.30
CA TRP A 286 -6.09 -9.12 -19.28
C TRP A 286 -4.86 -10.01 -19.14
N GLU A 287 -4.21 -10.38 -20.24
CA GLU A 287 -2.95 -11.16 -20.20
C GLU A 287 -1.82 -10.43 -19.45
N LEU A 288 -1.83 -9.09 -19.44
CA LEU A 288 -0.89 -8.27 -18.67
C LEU A 288 -1.26 -8.22 -17.18
N ILE A 289 -2.55 -8.14 -16.85
CA ILE A 289 -3.04 -7.98 -15.46
C ILE A 289 -3.10 -9.32 -14.73
N ARG A 290 -3.52 -10.39 -15.42
CA ARG A 290 -3.78 -11.72 -14.86
C ARG A 290 -2.65 -12.23 -13.97
N PRO A 291 -1.36 -12.19 -14.37
CA PRO A 291 -0.29 -12.70 -13.53
C PRO A 291 -0.19 -12.01 -12.16
N TYR A 292 -0.50 -10.70 -12.10
CA TYR A 292 -0.51 -9.95 -10.85
C TYR A 292 -1.70 -10.33 -9.97
N GLN A 293 -2.87 -10.55 -10.59
CA GLN A 293 -4.07 -10.96 -9.89
C GLN A 293 -3.98 -12.41 -9.38
N GLU A 294 -3.37 -13.32 -10.14
CA GLU A 294 -3.10 -14.70 -9.72
C GLU A 294 -2.17 -14.72 -8.50
N LEU A 295 -1.07 -13.95 -8.50
CA LEU A 295 -0.19 -13.80 -7.34
C LEU A 295 -0.92 -13.25 -6.09
N LEU A 296 -1.86 -12.31 -6.28
CA LEU A 296 -2.69 -11.81 -5.18
C LEU A 296 -3.60 -12.91 -4.61
N GLN A 297 -4.20 -13.72 -5.47
CA GLN A 297 -5.06 -14.83 -5.05
C GLN A 297 -4.25 -15.90 -4.31
N GLU A 298 -3.08 -16.26 -4.82
CA GLU A 298 -2.14 -17.19 -4.17
C GLU A 298 -1.71 -16.68 -2.79
N ALA A 299 -1.32 -15.40 -2.69
CA ALA A 299 -0.91 -14.79 -1.44
C ALA A 299 -2.05 -14.76 -0.41
N ARG A 300 -3.29 -14.51 -0.85
CA ARG A 300 -4.48 -14.56 0.02
C ARG A 300 -4.81 -16.00 0.44
N ALA A 301 -4.71 -16.96 -0.48
CA ALA A 301 -4.99 -18.36 -0.20
C ALA A 301 -4.02 -18.94 0.85
N ALA A 302 -2.76 -18.50 0.86
CA ALA A 302 -1.77 -18.90 1.85
C ALA A 302 -2.18 -18.53 3.30
N SER A 303 -3.03 -17.50 3.48
CA SER A 303 -3.59 -17.10 4.78
C SER A 303 -2.53 -16.89 5.88
N LEU A 304 -1.32 -16.46 5.49
CA LEU A 304 -0.23 -16.21 6.41
C LEU A 304 -0.43 -14.89 7.15
N THR A 305 0.00 -14.83 8.41
CA THR A 305 0.22 -13.56 9.11
C THR A 305 1.56 -12.97 8.68
N ILE A 306 1.78 -11.67 8.90
CA ILE A 306 3.06 -11.04 8.55
C ILE A 306 4.22 -11.63 9.37
N GLU A 307 3.97 -12.05 10.60
CA GLU A 307 4.95 -12.73 11.46
C GLU A 307 5.29 -14.14 10.93
N ALA A 308 4.29 -14.90 10.48
CA ALA A 308 4.51 -16.21 9.85
C ALA A 308 5.28 -16.07 8.53
N LEU A 309 4.89 -15.10 7.70
CA LEU A 309 5.59 -14.79 6.45
C LEU A 309 7.07 -14.47 6.71
N ALA A 310 7.38 -13.70 7.76
CA ALA A 310 8.76 -13.36 8.10
C ALA A 310 9.58 -14.53 8.65
N GLN A 311 8.93 -15.59 9.15
CA GLN A 311 9.59 -16.83 9.56
C GLN A 311 9.90 -17.71 8.35
N GLU A 312 9.01 -17.73 7.35
CA GLU A 312 9.16 -18.55 6.15
C GLU A 312 10.12 -17.93 5.12
N GLU A 313 10.17 -16.60 5.06
CA GLU A 313 10.82 -15.88 3.97
C GLU A 313 12.05 -15.09 4.40
N PHE A 314 13.22 -15.49 3.89
CA PHE A 314 14.51 -14.87 4.22
C PHE A 314 14.63 -13.37 3.85
N TRP A 315 13.81 -12.93 2.89
CA TRP A 315 13.78 -11.55 2.42
C TRP A 315 12.94 -10.61 3.30
N LEU A 316 12.20 -11.14 4.29
CA LEU A 316 11.42 -10.35 5.23
C LEU A 316 11.98 -10.50 6.64
N LYS A 317 12.55 -9.43 7.19
CA LYS A 317 13.18 -9.46 8.53
C LYS A 317 12.40 -8.60 9.50
N VAL A 318 12.08 -9.17 10.67
CA VAL A 318 11.44 -8.43 11.76
C VAL A 318 12.49 -7.81 12.67
N GLU A 319 12.28 -6.57 13.07
CA GLU A 319 13.07 -5.87 14.09
C GLU A 319 12.14 -5.17 15.07
N GLU A 320 12.28 -5.48 16.36
CA GLU A 320 11.63 -4.73 17.43
C GLU A 320 12.49 -3.53 17.81
N LEU A 321 11.88 -2.34 17.79
CA LEU A 321 12.52 -1.10 18.19
C LEU A 321 11.94 -0.63 19.53
N PRO A 322 12.74 -0.55 20.60
CA PRO A 322 12.32 0.10 21.85
C PRO A 322 12.01 1.58 21.60
N LEU A 323 10.88 2.05 22.13
CA LEU A 323 10.38 3.43 21.98
C LEU A 323 10.51 4.25 23.29
N GLY A 324 11.34 3.77 24.22
CA GLY A 324 11.66 4.40 25.50
C GLY A 324 13.13 4.20 25.88
#